data_AF-A0A9P7QFD2-F1
#
_entry.id   AF-A0A9P7QFD2-F1
#
_cell.length_a   1.000
_cell.length_b   1.000
_cell.length_c   1.000
_cell.angle_alpha   90.00
_cell.angle_beta   90.00
_cell.angle_gamma   90.00
#
_symmetry.space_group_name_H-M   'P 1'
#
loop_
_entity.id
_entity.type
_entity.pdbx_description
1 polymer ?
#
loop_
_entity_poly.entity_id
_entity_poly.type
_entity_poly.pdbx_seq_one_letter_code
_entity_poly.pdbx_strand_id
1 'polypeptide(L)'
;MVSAAAMGPDNGKYVPRIQHSLDRENQAEIMQIIRTMQQDVAAFGDNTDLDDAIDAVMEARDIDLLVEEQNAALRRQLNSTRKNLSDYITRLEYLQQSHEELRYEKEKNDRELEVLRKATQDGVNSAEAIKLLESQVHEQMEIIARNEETIRSHHRVKAQLDTEIQRLNQKSQQADELRDQVAEWKHKAEELEKKANTAERYKQKLESQQHLAKEVQNLQYEKEELQEQLRSLHLWDERNQKTQLIKDLASLGEELIRLKAQRTHDERFIQDLQEQVQQGQEMTTPGDGLSGISTTFNLEDELKNATNEDVPTNLPLEISRLKAENDLLRRTLGSTGDATLLRKELEEQRRQQGRLQQNFNDIFEKHTISRDQIRAIMKNSTSKESKAFIELQSQLTHSQEELDEARRRSGELQLKVIDTDRELMSAKAELLAAQKGGIEALDELNSTDKLISESLKVELDRLRENYNFVVVERDAQKSQLIDALLAKDRLRKEVEESKELQENATTSSTGANTSEAMKKFTEKIEKLRTRLKERKQQLEQSENERTSLQAQLKLIQGGETPATQTSAMDQIIKNLQRENTLIATAWYDLTSRLQSNHVVIQRRHDAPRSWLNKQRQMVNGQLRRRDLLYLY
;
A
#
# COMPACT_ATOMS: atom_id res chain seq x y z
N MET A 1 2.64 -126.46 -77.62
CA MET A 1 2.48 -125.99 -79.02
C MET A 1 3.41 -126.70 -80.01
N VAL A 2 4.72 -126.82 -79.75
CA VAL A 2 5.65 -127.56 -80.63
C VAL A 2 5.28 -129.06 -80.76
N SER A 3 4.88 -129.71 -79.66
CA SER A 3 4.45 -131.13 -79.67
C SER A 3 3.19 -131.39 -80.50
N ALA A 4 2.24 -130.45 -80.47
CA ALA A 4 1.03 -130.51 -81.30
C ALA A 4 1.33 -130.28 -82.79
N ALA A 5 2.33 -129.46 -83.12
CA ALA A 5 2.78 -129.24 -84.50
C ALA A 5 3.61 -130.42 -85.05
N ALA A 6 4.37 -131.13 -84.21
CA ALA A 6 5.15 -132.30 -84.60
C ALA A 6 4.29 -133.57 -84.79
N MET A 7 3.18 -133.70 -84.06
CA MET A 7 2.22 -134.81 -84.18
C MET A 7 1.03 -134.50 -85.10
N GLY A 8 0.98 -133.29 -85.67
CA GLY A 8 -0.07 -132.85 -86.59
C GLY A 8 0.21 -133.23 -88.06
N PRO A 9 -0.76 -132.99 -88.95
CA PRO A 9 -0.69 -133.39 -90.37
C PRO A 9 0.44 -132.71 -91.18
N ASP A 10 1.05 -131.63 -90.68
CA ASP A 10 2.17 -130.91 -91.31
C ASP A 10 3.57 -131.36 -90.82
N ASN A 11 3.71 -132.56 -90.23
CA ASN A 11 4.98 -133.02 -89.63
C ASN A 11 6.19 -132.96 -90.57
N GLY A 12 5.98 -133.10 -91.88
CA GLY A 12 7.03 -133.15 -92.89
C GLY A 12 7.83 -131.86 -93.03
N LYS A 13 7.29 -130.71 -92.58
CA LYS A 13 7.98 -129.41 -92.60
C LYS A 13 8.74 -129.13 -91.29
N TYR A 14 8.22 -129.62 -90.17
CA TYR A 14 8.74 -129.28 -88.84
C TYR A 14 9.77 -130.28 -88.34
N VAL A 15 9.65 -131.56 -88.68
CA VAL A 15 10.60 -132.61 -88.29
C VAL A 15 12.02 -132.40 -88.88
N PRO A 16 12.20 -132.05 -90.18
CA PRO A 16 13.54 -131.81 -90.73
C PRO A 16 14.20 -130.55 -90.16
N ARG A 17 13.40 -129.52 -89.85
CA ARG A 17 13.88 -128.27 -89.26
C ARG A 17 14.36 -128.50 -87.82
N ILE A 18 13.65 -129.31 -87.04
CA ILE A 18 14.07 -129.72 -85.69
C ILE A 18 15.33 -130.60 -85.76
N GLN A 19 15.51 -131.44 -86.78
CA GLN A 19 16.69 -132.29 -86.93
C GLN A 19 17.95 -131.58 -87.45
N HIS A 20 17.82 -130.55 -88.30
CA HIS A 20 18.97 -129.91 -88.95
C HIS A 20 19.35 -128.52 -88.40
N SER A 21 18.45 -127.81 -87.71
CA SER A 21 18.73 -126.46 -87.21
C SER A 21 18.75 -126.31 -85.68
N LEU A 22 18.67 -127.42 -84.93
CA LEU A 22 18.59 -127.41 -83.47
C LEU A 22 19.64 -128.33 -82.85
N ASP A 23 20.28 -127.88 -81.77
CA ASP A 23 21.29 -128.64 -81.05
C ASP A 23 20.72 -129.90 -80.39
N ARG A 24 21.58 -130.92 -80.23
CA ARG A 24 21.21 -132.28 -79.79
C ARG A 24 20.52 -132.32 -78.42
N GLU A 25 20.83 -131.37 -77.55
CA GLU A 25 20.23 -131.23 -76.22
C GLU A 25 18.77 -130.75 -76.31
N ASN A 26 18.50 -129.74 -77.14
CA ASN A 26 17.15 -129.25 -77.41
C ASN A 26 16.27 -130.27 -78.16
N GLN A 27 16.88 -131.12 -78.99
CA GLN A 27 16.18 -132.22 -79.65
C GLN A 27 15.71 -133.30 -78.64
N ALA A 28 16.49 -133.57 -77.60
CA ALA A 28 16.15 -134.57 -76.58
C ALA A 28 14.98 -134.11 -75.69
N GLU A 29 14.96 -132.82 -75.32
CA GLU A 29 13.92 -132.25 -74.47
C GLU A 29 12.54 -132.27 -75.17
N ILE A 30 12.49 -131.94 -76.47
CA ILE A 30 11.24 -131.99 -77.26
C ILE A 30 10.71 -133.44 -77.37
N MET A 31 11.60 -134.43 -77.51
CA MET A 31 11.21 -135.84 -77.58
C MET A 31 10.59 -136.35 -76.26
N GLN A 32 11.10 -135.87 -75.13
CA GLN A 32 10.57 -136.26 -73.82
C GLN A 32 9.16 -135.73 -73.58
N ILE A 33 8.89 -134.48 -73.99
CA ILE A 33 7.56 -133.86 -73.90
C ILE A 33 6.53 -134.59 -74.78
N ILE A 34 6.93 -135.09 -75.95
CA ILE A 34 6.04 -135.85 -76.83
C ILE A 34 5.65 -137.20 -76.20
N ARG A 35 6.57 -137.90 -75.53
CA ARG A 35 6.26 -139.17 -74.84
C ARG A 35 5.29 -139.00 -73.68
N THR A 36 5.44 -137.95 -72.88
CA THR A 36 4.52 -137.69 -71.76
C THR A 36 3.10 -137.43 -72.27
N MET A 37 2.93 -136.67 -73.35
CA MET A 37 1.59 -136.47 -73.93
C MET A 37 0.99 -137.74 -74.53
N GLN A 38 1.80 -138.66 -75.09
CA GLN A 38 1.31 -139.96 -75.57
C GLN A 38 0.81 -140.87 -74.44
N GLN A 39 1.38 -140.75 -73.23
CA GLN A 39 0.92 -141.50 -72.06
C GLN A 39 -0.42 -140.96 -71.52
N ASP A 40 -0.62 -139.64 -71.57
CA ASP A 40 -1.88 -139.02 -71.11
C ASP A 40 -3.07 -139.33 -72.03
N VAL A 41 -2.84 -139.51 -73.34
CA VAL A 41 -3.91 -139.86 -74.30
C VAL A 41 -4.30 -141.34 -74.24
N ALA A 42 -3.40 -142.21 -73.79
CA ALA A 42 -3.66 -143.65 -73.67
C ALA A 42 -4.46 -144.04 -72.39
N ALA A 43 -4.62 -143.14 -71.43
CA ALA A 43 -5.32 -143.41 -70.16
C ALA A 43 -6.85 -143.15 -70.22
N PHE A 44 -7.38 -142.63 -71.33
CA PHE A 44 -8.75 -142.09 -71.41
C PHE A 44 -9.74 -142.87 -72.27
N GLY A 45 -9.45 -144.14 -72.60
CA GLY A 45 -10.44 -144.95 -73.30
C GLY A 45 -10.26 -146.43 -73.01
N ASP A 46 -11.15 -147.02 -72.20
CA ASP A 46 -11.88 -148.19 -72.66
C ASP A 46 -13.06 -148.61 -71.75
N ASN A 47 -14.15 -148.99 -72.43
CA ASN A 47 -15.22 -149.92 -72.05
C ASN A 47 -16.44 -149.43 -71.25
N THR A 48 -17.33 -148.85 -72.05
CA THR A 48 -18.80 -148.95 -72.09
C THR A 48 -19.33 -150.41 -72.04
N ASP A 49 -20.44 -150.66 -71.34
CA ASP A 49 -21.72 -151.05 -71.95
C ASP A 49 -22.69 -151.74 -70.96
N LEU A 50 -23.92 -151.21 -70.92
CA LEU A 50 -25.20 -151.88 -70.62
C LEU A 50 -25.88 -151.74 -69.23
N ASP A 51 -25.51 -150.76 -68.39
CA ASP A 51 -26.28 -150.34 -67.18
C ASP A 51 -26.80 -148.88 -67.23
N ASP A 52 -26.50 -148.14 -68.32
CA ASP A 52 -26.70 -146.69 -68.47
C ASP A 52 -28.16 -146.20 -68.54
N ALA A 53 -29.16 -147.08 -68.63
CA ALA A 53 -30.56 -146.65 -68.72
C ALA A 53 -31.25 -146.45 -67.35
N ILE A 54 -30.72 -147.08 -66.29
CA ILE A 54 -31.20 -146.90 -64.90
C ILE A 54 -30.32 -145.86 -64.18
N ASP A 55 -29.03 -145.81 -64.51
CA ASP A 55 -28.12 -144.76 -64.04
C ASP A 55 -28.37 -143.39 -64.69
N ALA A 56 -28.87 -143.28 -65.93
CA ALA A 56 -29.25 -141.98 -66.50
C ALA A 56 -30.49 -141.36 -65.83
N VAL A 57 -31.39 -142.16 -65.24
CA VAL A 57 -32.54 -141.65 -64.48
C VAL A 57 -32.15 -141.29 -63.04
N MET A 58 -31.20 -142.02 -62.45
CA MET A 58 -30.57 -141.63 -61.19
C MET A 58 -29.69 -140.39 -61.34
N GLU A 59 -28.84 -140.29 -62.37
CA GLU A 59 -28.07 -139.11 -62.73
C GLU A 59 -28.97 -137.93 -63.11
N ALA A 60 -30.06 -138.10 -63.86
CA ALA A 60 -30.99 -137.00 -64.15
C ALA A 60 -31.65 -136.48 -62.86
N ARG A 61 -32.00 -137.37 -61.92
CA ARG A 61 -32.52 -137.00 -60.60
C ARG A 61 -31.45 -136.37 -59.70
N ASP A 62 -30.21 -136.82 -59.79
CA ASP A 62 -29.07 -136.28 -59.04
C ASP A 62 -28.60 -134.95 -59.64
N ILE A 63 -28.73 -134.76 -60.96
CA ILE A 63 -28.54 -133.49 -61.68
C ILE A 63 -29.67 -132.52 -61.30
N ASP A 64 -30.93 -132.96 -61.27
CA ASP A 64 -32.05 -132.14 -60.81
C ASP A 64 -31.87 -131.73 -59.33
N LEU A 65 -31.39 -132.64 -58.48
CA LEU A 65 -31.07 -132.36 -57.08
C LEU A 65 -29.87 -131.39 -56.95
N LEU A 66 -28.84 -131.54 -57.77
CA LEU A 66 -27.68 -130.65 -57.82
C LEU A 66 -28.09 -129.24 -58.31
N VAL A 67 -28.95 -129.17 -59.33
CA VAL A 67 -29.52 -127.91 -59.84
C VAL A 67 -30.43 -127.27 -58.79
N GLU A 68 -31.22 -128.06 -58.05
CA GLU A 68 -32.03 -127.59 -56.94
C GLU A 68 -31.16 -127.06 -55.79
N GLU A 69 -30.07 -127.76 -55.45
CA GLU A 69 -29.09 -127.32 -54.44
C GLU A 69 -28.36 -126.04 -54.87
N GLN A 70 -27.92 -125.94 -56.14
CA GLN A 70 -27.34 -124.72 -56.69
C GLN A 70 -28.34 -123.57 -56.72
N ASN A 71 -29.59 -123.81 -57.09
CA ASN A 71 -30.66 -122.82 -57.04
C ASN A 71 -30.95 -122.38 -55.61
N ALA A 72 -30.93 -123.29 -54.64
CA ALA A 72 -31.07 -122.96 -53.23
C ALA A 72 -29.87 -122.13 -52.72
N ALA A 73 -28.64 -122.45 -53.13
CA ALA A 73 -27.44 -121.69 -52.81
C ALA A 73 -27.46 -120.27 -53.42
N LEU A 74 -27.85 -120.13 -54.69
CA LEU A 74 -28.03 -118.84 -55.36
C LEU A 74 -29.13 -118.01 -54.70
N ARG A 75 -30.26 -118.63 -54.31
CA ARG A 75 -31.32 -117.95 -53.55
C ARG A 75 -30.84 -117.49 -52.18
N ARG A 76 -30.03 -118.29 -51.47
CA ARG A 76 -29.41 -117.89 -50.19
C ARG A 76 -28.45 -116.72 -50.38
N GLN A 77 -27.60 -116.74 -51.41
CA GLN A 77 -26.70 -115.64 -51.76
C GLN A 77 -27.48 -114.37 -52.11
N LEU A 78 -28.52 -114.49 -52.94
CA LEU A 78 -29.39 -113.38 -53.34
C LEU A 78 -30.16 -112.80 -52.15
N ASN A 79 -30.61 -113.63 -51.21
CA ASN A 79 -31.21 -113.16 -49.96
C ASN A 79 -30.18 -112.45 -49.06
N SER A 80 -28.94 -112.95 -48.98
CA SER A 80 -27.86 -112.31 -48.23
C SER A 80 -27.46 -110.97 -48.84
N THR A 81 -27.34 -110.87 -50.16
CA THR A 81 -27.02 -109.61 -50.84
C THR A 81 -28.16 -108.61 -50.73
N ARG A 82 -29.42 -109.05 -50.82
CA ARG A 82 -30.59 -108.20 -50.55
C ARG A 82 -30.60 -107.66 -49.13
N LYS A 83 -30.27 -108.49 -48.13
CA LYS A 83 -30.16 -108.04 -46.73
C LYS A 83 -29.02 -107.04 -46.55
N ASN A 84 -27.85 -107.31 -47.11
CA ASN A 84 -26.73 -106.37 -47.06
C ASN A 84 -27.11 -105.04 -47.74
N LEU A 85 -27.82 -105.09 -48.87
CA LEU A 85 -28.32 -103.89 -49.56
C LEU A 85 -29.31 -103.12 -48.67
N SER A 86 -30.26 -103.78 -48.02
CA SER A 86 -31.18 -103.10 -47.09
C SER A 86 -30.44 -102.45 -45.92
N ASP A 87 -29.45 -103.14 -45.35
CA ASP A 87 -28.64 -102.60 -44.26
C ASP A 87 -27.82 -101.37 -44.72
N TYR A 88 -27.28 -101.40 -45.95
CA TYR A 88 -26.61 -100.24 -46.54
C TYR A 88 -27.56 -99.07 -46.80
N ILE A 89 -28.78 -99.32 -47.27
CA ILE A 89 -29.79 -98.29 -47.50
C ILE A 89 -30.14 -97.62 -46.17
N THR A 90 -30.48 -98.39 -45.14
CA THR A 90 -30.80 -97.84 -43.81
C THR A 90 -29.63 -97.07 -43.21
N ARG A 91 -28.38 -97.57 -43.38
CA ARG A 91 -27.19 -96.83 -42.92
C ARG A 91 -26.98 -95.53 -43.68
N LEU A 92 -27.23 -95.51 -44.99
CA LEU A 92 -27.14 -94.30 -45.81
C LEU A 92 -28.23 -93.29 -45.43
N GLU A 93 -29.45 -93.75 -45.18
CA GLU A 93 -30.55 -92.92 -44.69
C GLU A 93 -30.20 -92.28 -43.34
N TYR A 94 -29.70 -93.04 -42.37
CA TYR A 94 -29.23 -92.50 -41.10
C TYR A 94 -28.09 -91.51 -41.27
N LEU A 95 -27.13 -91.79 -42.15
CA LEU A 95 -26.02 -90.88 -42.41
C LEU A 95 -26.49 -89.59 -43.08
N GLN A 96 -27.46 -89.67 -43.98
CA GLN A 96 -28.06 -88.51 -44.62
C GLN A 96 -28.84 -87.67 -43.60
N GLN A 97 -29.67 -88.29 -42.77
CA GLN A 97 -30.37 -87.61 -41.67
C GLN A 97 -29.39 -86.91 -40.73
N SER A 98 -28.33 -87.61 -40.30
CA SER A 98 -27.30 -87.02 -39.44
C SER A 98 -26.56 -85.86 -40.10
N HIS A 99 -26.29 -85.93 -41.41
CA HIS A 99 -25.68 -84.83 -42.14
C HIS A 99 -26.62 -83.63 -42.30
N GLU A 100 -27.91 -83.88 -42.54
CA GLU A 100 -28.95 -82.84 -42.59
C GLU A 100 -29.10 -82.14 -41.23
N GLU A 101 -29.12 -82.91 -40.13
CA GLU A 101 -29.11 -82.39 -38.76
C GLU A 101 -27.87 -81.55 -38.47
N LEU A 102 -26.68 -82.05 -38.82
CA LEU A 102 -25.43 -81.31 -38.62
C LEU A 102 -25.38 -80.02 -39.45
N ARG A 103 -25.92 -80.06 -40.67
CA ARG A 103 -26.05 -78.87 -41.52
C ARG A 103 -27.00 -77.85 -40.90
N TYR A 104 -28.13 -78.30 -40.36
CA TYR A 104 -29.08 -77.44 -39.67
C TYR A 104 -28.45 -76.79 -38.43
N GLU A 105 -27.77 -77.56 -37.60
CA GLU A 105 -27.07 -77.03 -36.42
C GLU A 105 -25.94 -76.09 -36.80
N LYS A 106 -25.19 -76.38 -37.87
CA LYS A 106 -24.19 -75.44 -38.40
C LYS A 106 -24.84 -74.12 -38.81
N GLU A 107 -25.93 -74.17 -39.59
CA GLU A 107 -26.60 -72.96 -40.05
C GLU A 107 -27.21 -72.16 -38.89
N LYS A 108 -27.74 -72.86 -37.87
CA LYS A 108 -28.20 -72.24 -36.63
C LYS A 108 -27.05 -71.53 -35.90
N ASN A 109 -25.92 -72.21 -35.70
CA ASN A 109 -24.73 -71.62 -35.08
C ASN A 109 -24.18 -70.43 -35.88
N ASP A 110 -24.17 -70.49 -37.21
CA ASP A 110 -23.74 -69.40 -38.08
C ASP A 110 -24.66 -68.16 -37.91
N ARG A 111 -25.99 -68.38 -37.80
CA ARG A 111 -26.95 -67.30 -37.50
C ARG A 111 -26.73 -66.71 -36.11
N GLU A 112 -26.52 -67.55 -35.09
CA GLU A 112 -26.23 -67.08 -33.73
C GLU A 112 -24.92 -66.26 -33.67
N LEU A 113 -23.87 -66.71 -34.35
CA LEU A 113 -22.61 -65.98 -34.48
C LEU A 113 -22.78 -64.62 -35.17
N GLU A 114 -23.60 -64.55 -36.21
CA GLU A 114 -23.88 -63.29 -36.91
C GLU A 114 -24.63 -62.29 -36.00
N VAL A 115 -25.58 -62.78 -35.20
CA VAL A 115 -26.27 -61.95 -34.19
C VAL A 115 -25.29 -61.41 -33.15
N LEU A 116 -24.38 -62.26 -32.64
CA LEU A 116 -23.37 -61.83 -31.67
C LEU A 116 -22.37 -60.83 -32.27
N ARG A 117 -21.98 -60.99 -33.53
CA ARG A 117 -21.12 -60.03 -34.24
C ARG A 117 -21.80 -58.68 -34.41
N LYS A 118 -23.08 -58.66 -34.80
CA LYS A 118 -23.86 -57.42 -34.90
C LYS A 118 -24.00 -56.74 -33.54
N ALA A 119 -24.33 -57.48 -32.49
CA ALA A 119 -24.40 -56.95 -31.13
C ALA A 119 -23.04 -56.38 -30.66
N THR A 120 -21.94 -57.02 -31.03
CA THR A 120 -20.58 -56.51 -30.72
C THR A 120 -20.27 -55.25 -31.51
N GLN A 121 -20.59 -55.20 -32.81
CA GLN A 121 -20.38 -54.02 -33.64
C GLN A 121 -21.23 -52.84 -33.17
N ASP A 122 -22.50 -53.07 -32.81
CA ASP A 122 -23.38 -52.06 -32.22
C ASP A 122 -22.88 -51.62 -30.85
N GLY A 123 -22.29 -52.53 -30.07
CA GLY A 123 -21.55 -52.24 -28.84
C GLY A 123 -20.33 -51.34 -29.06
N VAL A 124 -19.54 -51.59 -30.12
CA VAL A 124 -18.39 -50.76 -30.49
C VAL A 124 -18.85 -49.39 -30.97
N ASN A 125 -19.85 -49.34 -31.85
CA ASN A 125 -20.43 -48.09 -32.35
C ASN A 125 -21.02 -47.25 -31.21
N SER A 126 -21.71 -47.88 -30.26
CA SER A 126 -22.24 -47.18 -29.07
C SER A 126 -21.14 -46.72 -28.11
N ALA A 127 -20.06 -47.49 -27.93
CA ALA A 127 -18.89 -47.06 -27.16
C ALA A 127 -18.17 -45.86 -27.80
N GLU A 128 -18.05 -45.83 -29.13
CA GLU A 128 -17.50 -44.67 -29.85
C GLU A 128 -18.40 -43.43 -29.71
N ALA A 129 -19.72 -43.60 -29.80
CA ALA A 129 -20.67 -42.51 -29.55
C ALA A 129 -20.59 -41.99 -28.11
N ILE A 130 -20.45 -42.87 -27.11
CA ILE A 130 -20.26 -42.49 -25.71
C ILE A 130 -18.98 -41.69 -25.53
N LYS A 131 -17.85 -42.12 -26.11
CA LYS A 131 -16.58 -41.38 -26.04
C LYS A 131 -16.68 -39.99 -26.67
N LEU A 132 -17.40 -39.85 -27.79
CA LEU A 132 -17.62 -38.55 -28.41
C LEU A 132 -18.46 -37.64 -27.50
N LEU A 133 -19.51 -38.18 -26.89
CA LEU A 133 -20.32 -37.43 -25.91
C LEU A 133 -19.52 -37.04 -24.67
N GLU A 134 -18.67 -37.93 -24.14
CA GLU A 134 -17.75 -37.63 -23.03
C GLU A 134 -16.78 -36.50 -23.39
N SER A 135 -16.19 -36.56 -24.58
CA SER A 135 -15.33 -35.49 -25.12
C SER A 135 -16.08 -34.16 -25.21
N GLN A 136 -17.30 -34.17 -25.75
CA GLN A 136 -18.10 -32.95 -25.89
C GLN A 136 -18.50 -32.38 -24.52
N VAL A 137 -18.86 -33.23 -23.56
CA VAL A 137 -19.14 -32.82 -22.19
C VAL A 137 -17.90 -32.19 -21.55
N HIS A 138 -16.72 -32.78 -21.74
CA HIS A 138 -15.48 -32.21 -21.21
C HIS A 138 -15.17 -30.83 -21.80
N GLU A 139 -15.33 -30.67 -23.12
CA GLU A 139 -15.17 -29.37 -23.79
C GLU A 139 -16.17 -28.34 -23.24
N GLN A 140 -17.44 -28.71 -23.05
CA GLN A 140 -18.43 -27.83 -22.43
C GLN A 140 -18.07 -27.46 -21.00
N MET A 141 -17.55 -28.39 -20.20
CA MET A 141 -17.08 -28.09 -18.84
C MET A 141 -15.92 -27.10 -18.84
N GLU A 142 -14.96 -27.22 -19.77
CA GLU A 142 -13.89 -26.23 -19.90
C GLU A 142 -14.42 -24.85 -20.28
N ILE A 143 -15.38 -24.78 -21.21
CA ILE A 143 -16.02 -23.51 -21.61
C ILE A 143 -16.73 -22.88 -20.40
N ILE A 144 -17.48 -23.67 -19.64
CA ILE A 144 -18.14 -23.21 -18.41
C ILE A 144 -17.11 -22.67 -17.42
N ALA A 145 -16.02 -23.40 -17.18
CA ALA A 145 -14.96 -22.97 -16.27
C ALA A 145 -14.31 -21.64 -16.70
N ARG A 146 -14.03 -21.46 -18.00
CA ARG A 146 -13.51 -20.19 -18.55
C ARG A 146 -14.52 -19.04 -18.39
N ASN A 147 -15.80 -19.30 -18.66
CA ASN A 147 -16.86 -18.31 -18.49
C ASN A 147 -17.06 -17.92 -17.03
N GLU A 148 -17.03 -18.89 -16.11
CA GLU A 148 -17.11 -18.64 -14.67
C GLU A 148 -15.96 -17.78 -14.18
N GLU A 149 -14.73 -18.04 -14.60
CA GLU A 149 -13.60 -17.20 -14.21
C GLU A 149 -13.71 -15.77 -14.79
N THR A 150 -14.22 -15.65 -16.02
CA THR A 150 -14.52 -14.34 -16.62
C THR A 150 -15.58 -13.58 -15.82
N ILE A 151 -16.64 -14.26 -15.40
CA ILE A 151 -17.69 -13.68 -14.53
C ILE A 151 -17.10 -13.25 -13.18
N ARG A 152 -16.25 -14.07 -12.55
CA ARG A 152 -15.56 -13.71 -11.30
C ARG A 152 -14.67 -12.49 -11.49
N SER A 153 -13.93 -12.40 -12.60
CA SER A 153 -13.12 -11.24 -12.94
C SER A 153 -13.98 -9.97 -13.07
N HIS A 154 -15.09 -10.05 -13.82
CA HIS A 154 -16.04 -8.94 -13.95
C HIS A 154 -16.66 -8.52 -12.61
N HIS A 155 -16.99 -9.48 -11.73
CA HIS A 155 -17.48 -9.17 -10.38
C HIS A 155 -16.45 -8.44 -9.53
N ARG A 156 -15.16 -8.83 -9.60
CA ARG A 156 -14.06 -8.13 -8.91
C ARG A 156 -13.93 -6.69 -9.40
N VAL A 157 -13.93 -6.49 -10.72
CA VAL A 157 -13.86 -5.14 -11.32
C VAL A 157 -15.09 -4.31 -10.95
N LYS A 158 -16.29 -4.88 -11.01
CA LYS A 158 -17.52 -4.20 -10.60
C LYS A 158 -17.45 -3.76 -9.14
N ALA A 159 -17.02 -4.65 -8.22
CA ALA A 159 -16.87 -4.30 -6.82
C ALA A 159 -15.86 -3.16 -6.61
N GLN A 160 -14.74 -3.17 -7.34
CA GLN A 160 -13.77 -2.06 -7.31
C GLN A 160 -14.37 -0.74 -7.80
N LEU A 161 -15.12 -0.78 -8.91
CA LEU A 161 -15.81 0.41 -9.45
C LEU A 161 -16.88 0.92 -8.48
N ASP A 162 -17.67 0.04 -7.85
CA ASP A 162 -18.66 0.42 -6.85
C ASP A 162 -18.00 1.10 -5.63
N THR A 163 -16.84 0.62 -5.19
CA THR A 163 -16.08 1.28 -4.11
C THR A 163 -15.54 2.65 -4.52
N GLU A 164 -15.05 2.82 -5.76
CA GLU A 164 -14.58 4.13 -6.22
C GLU A 164 -15.75 5.10 -6.43
N ILE A 165 -16.92 4.63 -6.90
CA ILE A 165 -18.14 5.44 -6.99
C ILE A 165 -18.55 5.93 -5.59
N GLN A 166 -18.55 5.06 -4.58
CA GLN A 166 -18.83 5.46 -3.20
C GLN A 166 -17.83 6.51 -2.70
N ARG A 167 -16.53 6.31 -2.98
CA ARG A 167 -15.48 7.26 -2.61
C ARG A 167 -15.63 8.61 -3.31
N LEU A 168 -15.99 8.61 -4.59
CA LEU A 168 -16.24 9.83 -5.37
C LEU A 168 -17.50 10.55 -4.88
N ASN A 169 -18.56 9.83 -4.53
CA ASN A 169 -19.76 10.42 -3.93
C ASN A 169 -19.47 11.10 -2.59
N GLN A 170 -18.69 10.46 -1.71
CA GLN A 170 -18.26 11.08 -0.45
C GLN A 170 -17.44 12.35 -0.69
N LYS A 171 -16.52 12.32 -1.66
CA LYS A 171 -15.75 13.52 -2.05
C LYS A 171 -16.63 14.62 -2.63
N SER A 172 -17.67 14.28 -3.39
CA SER A 172 -18.64 15.25 -3.89
C SER A 172 -19.39 15.92 -2.74
N GLN A 173 -19.88 15.13 -1.77
CA GLN A 173 -20.55 15.66 -0.58
C GLN A 173 -19.64 16.60 0.21
N GLN A 174 -18.39 16.20 0.44
CA GLN A 174 -17.40 17.06 1.09
C GLN A 174 -17.11 18.34 0.29
N ALA A 175 -17.09 18.27 -1.05
CA ALA A 175 -16.89 19.43 -1.90
C ALA A 175 -18.08 20.40 -1.82
N ASP A 176 -19.31 19.88 -1.70
CA ASP A 176 -20.52 20.69 -1.50
C ASP A 176 -20.51 21.34 -0.10
N GLU A 177 -20.15 20.60 0.96
CA GLU A 177 -19.99 21.17 2.32
C GLU A 177 -18.92 22.27 2.37
N LEU A 178 -17.79 22.07 1.68
CA LEU A 178 -16.76 23.10 1.57
C LEU A 178 -17.25 24.32 0.78
N ARG A 179 -18.07 24.12 -0.26
CA ARG A 179 -18.67 25.22 -1.02
C ARG A 179 -19.61 26.04 -0.15
N ASP A 180 -20.42 25.38 0.68
CA ASP A 180 -21.31 26.05 1.63
C ASP A 180 -20.51 26.85 2.67
N GLN A 181 -19.45 26.27 3.23
CA GLN A 181 -18.55 26.99 4.13
C GLN A 181 -17.88 28.19 3.46
N VAL A 182 -17.42 28.06 2.21
CA VAL A 182 -16.87 29.18 1.45
C VAL A 182 -17.91 30.29 1.26
N ALA A 183 -19.16 29.94 0.99
CA ALA A 183 -20.25 30.92 0.89
C ALA A 183 -20.48 31.63 2.24
N GLU A 184 -20.48 30.91 3.35
CA GLU A 184 -20.59 31.50 4.69
C GLU A 184 -19.41 32.43 5.01
N TRP A 185 -18.18 32.03 4.71
CA TRP A 185 -16.99 32.85 4.94
C TRP A 185 -17.00 34.10 4.07
N LYS A 186 -17.48 34.01 2.82
CA LYS A 186 -17.69 35.18 1.97
C LYS A 186 -18.69 36.14 2.59
N HIS A 187 -19.84 35.65 3.05
CA HIS A 187 -20.81 36.51 3.74
C HIS A 187 -20.25 37.13 5.02
N LYS A 188 -19.53 36.36 5.85
CA LYS A 188 -18.84 36.90 7.04
C LYS A 188 -17.79 37.95 6.69
N ALA A 189 -17.03 37.74 5.61
CA ALA A 189 -16.05 38.71 5.12
C ALA A 189 -16.73 40.00 4.64
N GLU A 190 -17.82 39.90 3.87
CA GLU A 190 -18.63 41.05 3.45
C GLU A 190 -19.20 41.82 4.65
N GLU A 191 -19.63 41.14 5.71
CA GLU A 191 -20.08 41.78 6.96
C GLU A 191 -18.94 42.51 7.68
N LEU A 192 -17.76 41.89 7.78
CA LEU A 192 -16.59 42.52 8.38
C LEU A 192 -16.11 43.72 7.55
N GLU A 193 -16.16 43.63 6.23
CA GLU A 193 -15.85 44.74 5.33
C GLU A 193 -16.83 45.91 5.55
N LYS A 194 -18.13 45.64 5.66
CA LYS A 194 -19.12 46.67 6.02
C LYS A 194 -18.80 47.31 7.37
N LYS A 195 -18.44 46.51 8.38
CA LYS A 195 -18.04 47.02 9.71
C LYS A 195 -16.75 47.86 9.63
N ALA A 196 -15.74 47.40 8.91
CA ALA A 196 -14.49 48.13 8.69
C ALA A 196 -14.75 49.47 7.98
N ASN A 197 -15.61 49.48 6.96
CA ASN A 197 -16.02 50.70 6.26
C ASN A 197 -16.76 51.67 7.20
N THR A 198 -17.60 51.19 8.12
CA THR A 198 -18.21 52.05 9.14
C THR A 198 -17.20 52.60 10.14
N ALA A 199 -16.23 51.79 10.58
CA ALA A 199 -15.16 52.21 11.47
C ALA A 199 -14.26 53.27 10.82
N GLU A 200 -13.90 53.11 9.55
CA GLU A 200 -13.10 54.09 8.81
C GLU A 200 -13.85 55.42 8.67
N ARG A 201 -15.18 55.39 8.45
CA ARG A 201 -16.01 56.61 8.47
C ARG A 201 -16.01 57.29 9.84
N TYR A 202 -16.07 56.53 10.93
CA TYR A 202 -15.97 57.10 12.28
C TYR A 202 -14.59 57.70 12.54
N LYS A 203 -13.53 57.03 12.11
CA LYS A 203 -12.15 57.53 12.20
C LYS A 203 -11.97 58.81 11.40
N GLN A 204 -12.42 58.87 10.15
CA GLN A 204 -12.38 60.10 9.34
C GLN A 204 -13.15 61.25 10.01
N LYS A 205 -14.31 60.95 10.64
CA LYS A 205 -15.06 61.95 11.40
C LYS A 205 -14.32 62.43 12.66
N LEU A 206 -13.55 61.55 13.31
CA LEU A 206 -12.73 61.91 14.47
C LEU A 206 -11.52 62.74 14.05
N GLU A 207 -10.83 62.36 12.98
CA GLU A 207 -9.72 63.12 12.39
C GLU A 207 -10.18 64.49 11.93
N SER A 208 -11.35 64.58 11.28
CA SER A 208 -11.93 65.87 10.91
C SER A 208 -12.30 66.72 12.12
N GLN A 209 -12.55 66.13 13.30
CA GLN A 209 -12.77 66.87 14.55
C GLN A 209 -11.47 67.22 15.30
N GLN A 210 -10.30 66.73 14.86
CA GLN A 210 -9.02 66.97 15.55
C GLN A 210 -8.61 68.45 15.55
N HIS A 211 -8.98 69.22 14.51
CA HIS A 211 -8.70 70.65 14.48
C HIS A 211 -9.45 71.41 15.59
N LEU A 212 -10.69 71.03 15.89
CA LEU A 212 -11.47 71.61 17.00
C LEU A 212 -10.78 71.37 18.34
N ALA A 213 -10.22 70.17 18.56
CA ALA A 213 -9.48 69.88 19.78
C ALA A 213 -8.23 70.76 19.92
N LYS A 214 -7.50 70.98 18.83
CA LYS A 214 -6.35 71.92 18.81
C LYS A 214 -6.79 73.36 19.05
N GLU A 215 -7.93 73.76 18.48
CA GLU A 215 -8.47 75.11 18.67
C GLU A 215 -8.91 75.35 20.12
N VAL A 216 -9.56 74.36 20.75
CA VAL A 216 -9.87 74.40 22.20
C VAL A 216 -8.59 74.52 23.03
N GLN A 217 -7.54 73.77 22.70
CA GLN A 217 -6.25 73.86 23.39
C GLN A 217 -5.60 75.24 23.21
N ASN A 218 -5.63 75.80 22.00
CA ASN A 218 -5.10 77.14 21.73
C ASN A 218 -5.87 78.21 22.52
N LEU A 219 -7.19 78.13 22.56
CA LEU A 219 -8.03 79.04 23.35
C LEU A 219 -7.77 78.90 24.85
N GLN A 220 -7.45 77.70 25.34
CA GLN A 220 -7.02 77.50 26.73
C GLN A 220 -5.69 78.19 27.01
N TYR A 221 -4.71 78.09 26.12
CA TYR A 221 -3.44 78.81 26.26
C TYR A 221 -3.63 80.32 26.23
N GLU A 222 -4.43 80.83 25.28
CA GLU A 222 -4.71 82.27 25.19
C GLU A 222 -5.44 82.78 26.44
N LYS A 223 -6.38 82.00 26.97
CA LYS A 223 -7.04 82.30 28.24
C LYS A 223 -6.05 82.37 29.41
N GLU A 224 -5.16 81.38 29.52
CA GLU A 224 -4.13 81.36 30.58
C GLU A 224 -3.18 82.56 30.47
N GLU A 225 -2.77 82.91 29.25
CA GLU A 225 -1.92 84.08 28.99
C GLU A 225 -2.62 85.37 29.39
N LEU A 226 -3.88 85.56 28.99
CA LEU A 226 -4.68 86.72 29.38
C LEU A 226 -4.90 86.80 30.89
N GLN A 227 -5.11 85.66 31.57
CA GLN A 227 -5.22 85.61 33.02
C GLN A 227 -3.92 86.05 33.71
N GLU A 228 -2.77 85.63 33.20
CA GLU A 228 -1.47 86.04 33.73
C GLU A 228 -1.18 87.53 33.45
N GLN A 229 -1.53 88.03 32.26
CA GLN A 229 -1.45 89.45 31.94
C GLN A 229 -2.32 90.29 32.89
N LEU A 230 -3.56 89.85 33.15
CA LEU A 230 -4.47 90.51 34.10
C LEU A 230 -3.88 90.52 35.52
N ARG A 231 -3.30 89.39 35.95
CA ARG A 231 -2.63 89.27 37.25
C ARG A 231 -1.41 90.20 37.35
N SER A 232 -0.60 90.29 36.30
CA SER A 232 0.55 91.18 36.24
C SER A 232 0.13 92.65 36.28
N LEU A 233 -0.95 93.01 35.59
CA LEU A 233 -1.51 94.37 35.61
C LEU A 233 -2.00 94.72 37.01
N HIS A 234 -2.76 93.82 37.66
CA HIS A 234 -3.24 94.00 39.03
C HIS A 234 -2.06 94.23 39.99
N LEU A 235 -1.01 93.41 39.91
CA LEU A 235 0.20 93.58 40.74
C LEU A 235 0.91 94.92 40.49
N TRP A 236 0.92 95.39 39.24
CA TRP A 236 1.50 96.67 38.88
C TRP A 236 0.68 97.84 39.44
N ASP A 237 -0.65 97.77 39.34
CA ASP A 237 -1.57 98.76 39.92
C ASP A 237 -1.44 98.81 41.45
N GLU A 238 -1.39 97.66 42.14
CA GLU A 238 -1.15 97.60 43.59
C GLU A 238 0.19 98.23 43.97
N ARG A 239 1.25 97.97 43.18
CA ARG A 239 2.58 98.55 43.42
C ARG A 239 2.57 100.07 43.21
N ASN A 240 1.86 100.56 42.21
CA ASN A 240 1.70 101.99 41.97
C ASN A 240 0.88 102.66 43.07
N GLN A 241 -0.23 102.05 43.49
CA GLN A 241 -1.06 102.54 44.58
C GLN A 241 -0.25 102.61 45.89
N LYS A 242 0.53 101.56 46.20
CA LYS A 242 1.46 101.56 47.33
C LYS A 242 2.50 102.69 47.22
N THR A 243 3.05 102.92 46.03
CA THR A 243 4.02 104.00 45.79
C THR A 243 3.39 105.37 45.99
N GLN A 244 2.13 105.56 45.56
CA GLN A 244 1.39 106.79 45.77
C GLN A 244 1.11 107.04 47.26
N LEU A 245 0.64 106.03 47.99
CA LEU A 245 0.44 106.12 49.44
C LEU A 245 1.73 106.44 50.20
N ILE A 246 2.87 105.91 49.77
CA ILE A 246 4.18 106.26 50.36
C ILE A 246 4.50 107.74 50.13
N LYS A 247 4.22 108.29 48.95
CA LYS A 247 4.42 109.72 48.67
C LYS A 247 3.50 110.59 49.52
N ASP A 248 2.23 110.21 49.64
CA ASP A 248 1.25 110.93 50.45
C ASP A 248 1.60 110.88 51.95
N LEU A 249 2.11 109.74 52.45
CA LEU A 249 2.64 109.63 53.81
C LEU A 249 3.88 110.49 54.03
N ALA A 250 4.75 110.62 53.02
CA ALA A 250 5.92 111.48 53.09
C ALA A 250 5.51 112.97 53.14
N SER A 251 4.56 113.41 52.32
CA SER A 251 4.06 114.79 52.34
C SER A 251 3.33 115.12 53.65
N LEU A 252 2.48 114.22 54.16
CA LEU A 252 1.86 114.33 55.49
C LEU A 252 2.93 114.38 56.59
N GLY A 253 4.00 113.60 56.46
CA GLY A 253 5.15 113.65 57.37
C GLY A 253 5.87 115.00 57.35
N GLU A 254 6.08 115.59 56.18
CA GLU A 254 6.66 116.93 56.02
C GLU A 254 5.74 118.01 56.61
N GLU A 255 4.42 117.94 56.39
CA GLU A 255 3.44 118.83 56.99
C GLU A 255 3.42 118.71 58.51
N LEU A 256 3.49 117.49 59.06
CA LEU A 256 3.59 117.26 60.49
C LEU A 256 4.86 117.88 61.07
N ILE A 257 6.00 117.74 60.39
CA ILE A 257 7.26 118.39 60.80
C ILE A 257 7.10 119.90 60.79
N ARG A 258 6.48 120.48 59.75
CA ARG A 258 6.23 121.92 59.64
C ARG A 258 5.29 122.42 60.74
N LEU A 259 4.17 121.74 60.97
CA LEU A 259 3.22 122.07 62.05
C LEU A 259 3.85 121.90 63.42
N LYS A 260 4.69 120.88 63.62
CA LYS A 260 5.45 120.72 64.86
C LYS A 260 6.45 121.86 65.06
N ALA A 261 7.16 122.27 64.01
CA ALA A 261 8.06 123.42 64.06
C ALA A 261 7.30 124.72 64.36
N GLN A 262 6.14 124.93 63.73
CA GLN A 262 5.24 126.05 64.02
C GLN A 262 4.74 126.01 65.46
N ARG A 263 4.22 124.87 65.93
CA ARG A 263 3.82 124.68 67.33
C ARG A 263 4.97 124.99 68.29
N THR A 264 6.19 124.52 68.02
CA THR A 264 7.33 124.83 68.90
C THR A 264 7.72 126.31 68.87
N HIS A 265 7.49 127.00 67.75
CA HIS A 265 7.66 128.45 67.66
C HIS A 265 6.57 129.17 68.48
N ASP A 266 5.32 128.77 68.32
CA ASP A 266 4.17 129.29 69.06
C ASP A 266 4.31 129.00 70.58
N GLU A 267 4.81 127.82 70.97
CA GLU A 267 5.10 127.47 72.37
C GLU A 267 6.19 128.37 72.97
N ARG A 268 7.25 128.68 72.21
CA ARG A 268 8.27 129.66 72.64
C ARG A 268 7.69 131.06 72.77
N PHE A 269 6.83 131.46 71.82
CA PHE A 269 6.13 132.74 71.86
C PHE A 269 5.16 132.83 73.05
N ILE A 270 4.44 131.75 73.36
CA ILE A 270 3.59 131.66 74.56
C ILE A 270 4.44 131.66 75.83
N GLN A 271 5.61 131.00 75.84
CA GLN A 271 6.54 131.08 76.97
C GLN A 271 7.04 132.51 77.20
N ASP A 272 7.36 133.25 76.15
CA ASP A 272 7.72 134.68 76.24
C ASP A 272 6.55 135.52 76.78
N LEU A 273 5.32 135.23 76.34
CA LEU A 273 4.10 135.86 76.87
C LEU A 273 3.81 135.45 78.32
N GLN A 274 4.09 134.19 78.69
CA GLN A 274 3.97 133.69 80.05
C GLN A 274 5.04 134.31 80.97
N GLU A 275 6.28 134.53 80.49
CA GLU A 275 7.28 135.31 81.21
C GLU A 275 6.84 136.77 81.41
N GLN A 276 6.08 137.35 80.46
CA GLN A 276 5.41 138.65 80.62
C GLN A 276 4.25 138.63 81.63
N VAL A 277 3.58 137.49 81.79
CA VAL A 277 2.47 137.31 82.74
C VAL A 277 2.93 136.77 84.11
N GLN A 278 4.15 136.24 84.23
CA GLN A 278 4.76 135.78 85.49
C GLN A 278 5.17 136.93 86.43
N GLN A 279 4.96 138.20 86.02
CA GLN A 279 4.87 139.38 86.91
C GLN A 279 3.47 139.64 87.51
N GLY A 280 2.50 138.74 87.31
CA GLY A 280 1.11 138.92 87.77
C GLY A 280 0.41 137.61 88.14
N GLN A 281 0.68 137.15 89.35
CA GLN A 281 -0.18 136.42 90.31
C GLN A 281 -1.01 135.18 89.88
N GLU A 282 -0.89 134.17 90.75
CA GLU A 282 -1.56 132.86 90.82
C GLU A 282 -3.11 132.91 90.87
N MET A 283 -3.80 131.92 90.28
CA MET A 283 -4.36 130.75 91.00
C MET A 283 -5.38 129.92 90.17
N THR A 284 -5.41 128.61 90.48
CA THR A 284 -6.55 127.65 90.50
C THR A 284 -7.00 126.84 89.25
N THR A 285 -7.11 125.52 89.51
CA THR A 285 -7.86 124.38 88.89
C THR A 285 -9.35 124.67 88.59
N PRO A 286 -10.20 123.85 87.89
CA PRO A 286 -10.22 122.38 87.64
C PRO A 286 -10.63 121.98 86.17
N GLY A 287 -10.64 120.72 85.69
CA GLY A 287 -11.68 119.69 85.88
C GLY A 287 -12.55 119.42 84.63
N ASP A 288 -12.36 118.24 84.02
CA ASP A 288 -13.36 117.28 83.47
C ASP A 288 -14.23 117.51 82.19
N GLY A 289 -14.38 116.41 81.41
CA GLY A 289 -15.44 116.09 80.42
C GLY A 289 -15.35 116.69 79.00
N LEU A 290 -15.77 116.08 77.89
CA LEU A 290 -16.32 114.77 77.50
C LEU A 290 -16.70 114.87 75.99
N SER A 291 -16.67 113.74 75.26
CA SER A 291 -17.41 113.43 74.00
C SER A 291 -17.10 114.20 72.70
N GLY A 292 -17.08 113.59 71.50
CA GLY A 292 -17.40 112.22 71.09
C GLY A 292 -17.49 112.11 69.55
N ILE A 293 -17.92 110.92 69.09
CA ILE A 293 -18.40 110.54 67.72
C ILE A 293 -17.26 110.07 66.78
N SER A 294 -17.25 108.91 66.13
CA SER A 294 -18.20 107.79 65.99
C SER A 294 -17.51 106.58 65.35
N THR A 295 -18.13 105.41 65.55
CA THR A 295 -18.18 104.21 64.67
C THR A 295 -16.91 103.41 64.41
N THR A 296 -16.80 102.26 65.11
CA THR A 296 -16.19 101.03 64.58
C THR A 296 -17.19 99.88 64.73
N PHE A 297 -17.58 99.27 63.61
CA PHE A 297 -18.42 98.07 63.50
C PHE A 297 -17.55 96.83 63.21
N ASN A 298 -18.03 95.70 63.72
CA ASN A 298 -17.61 94.29 63.60
C ASN A 298 -16.99 93.80 62.28
N LEU A 299 -16.02 92.87 62.38
CA LEU A 299 -15.72 91.85 61.36
C LEU A 299 -14.83 90.68 61.83
N GLU A 300 -14.64 90.47 63.15
CA GLU A 300 -13.85 89.31 63.65
C GLU A 300 -14.73 88.11 64.04
N ASP A 301 -16.03 88.34 64.22
CA ASP A 301 -16.98 87.29 64.68
C ASP A 301 -17.72 86.57 63.55
N GLU A 302 -17.49 86.94 62.28
CA GLU A 302 -18.16 86.34 61.11
C GLU A 302 -17.27 85.35 60.34
N LEU A 303 -15.98 85.22 60.70
CA LEU A 303 -15.04 84.33 60.00
C LEU A 303 -14.97 82.89 60.56
N LYS A 304 -15.80 82.54 61.55
CA LYS A 304 -15.79 81.20 62.16
C LYS A 304 -17.01 80.34 61.88
N ASN A 305 -18.00 80.82 61.13
CA ASN A 305 -19.28 80.10 61.03
C ASN A 305 -19.86 79.90 59.62
N ALA A 306 -19.06 79.94 58.56
CA ALA A 306 -19.54 79.57 57.23
C ALA A 306 -18.47 78.88 56.38
N THR A 307 -18.32 77.56 56.53
CA THR A 307 -17.88 76.63 55.47
C THR A 307 -18.20 75.19 55.91
N ASN A 308 -19.51 74.93 56.00
CA ASN A 308 -20.24 73.74 55.57
C ASN A 308 -19.60 72.35 55.73
N GLU A 309 -20.22 71.58 56.63
CA GLU A 309 -20.81 70.25 56.41
C GLU A 309 -20.19 69.35 55.32
N ASP A 310 -19.51 68.28 55.75
CA ASP A 310 -19.89 66.90 55.38
C ASP A 310 -19.06 65.83 56.14
N VAL A 311 -19.78 64.96 56.87
CA VAL A 311 -19.54 63.52 57.15
C VAL A 311 -18.13 63.06 57.60
N PRO A 312 -17.98 62.44 58.80
CA PRO A 312 -16.73 61.80 59.20
C PRO A 312 -16.59 60.45 58.48
N THR A 313 -15.86 60.40 57.36
CA THR A 313 -15.43 59.13 56.77
C THR A 313 -14.02 58.76 57.22
N ASN A 314 -13.86 57.47 57.43
CA ASN A 314 -12.83 56.79 58.20
C ASN A 314 -11.46 56.72 57.48
N LEU A 315 -10.95 57.85 57.00
CA LEU A 315 -9.68 57.96 56.27
C LEU A 315 -8.49 57.25 56.96
N PRO A 316 -8.33 57.31 58.29
CA PRO A 316 -7.20 56.63 58.95
C PRO A 316 -7.26 55.10 58.84
N LEU A 317 -8.46 54.52 58.89
CA LEU A 317 -8.66 53.06 58.79
C LEU A 317 -8.56 52.58 57.33
N GLU A 318 -9.05 53.39 56.38
CA GLU A 318 -8.89 53.12 54.94
C GLU A 318 -7.41 53.14 54.54
N ILE A 319 -6.63 54.12 55.03
CA ILE A 319 -5.19 54.20 54.79
C ILE A 319 -4.47 52.97 55.38
N SER A 320 -4.86 52.53 56.57
CA SER A 320 -4.24 51.36 57.22
C SER A 320 -4.60 50.05 56.49
N ARG A 321 -5.83 49.94 56.00
CA ARG A 321 -6.31 48.82 55.18
C ARG A 321 -5.59 48.76 53.82
N LEU A 322 -5.48 49.89 53.13
CA LEU A 322 -4.77 50.01 51.85
C LEU A 322 -3.26 49.73 51.97
N LYS A 323 -2.65 50.03 53.12
CA LYS A 323 -1.26 49.65 53.43
C LYS A 323 -1.10 48.15 53.61
N ALA A 324 -1.98 47.52 54.40
CA ALA A 324 -1.96 46.06 54.60
C ALA A 324 -2.22 45.29 53.29
N GLU A 325 -3.11 45.81 52.45
CA GLU A 325 -3.39 45.27 51.11
C GLU A 325 -2.18 45.41 50.17
N ASN A 326 -1.48 46.55 50.19
CA ASN A 326 -0.23 46.72 49.43
C ASN A 326 0.88 45.75 49.87
N ASP A 327 1.03 45.51 51.17
CA ASP A 327 2.04 44.58 51.69
C ASP A 327 1.69 43.12 51.35
N LEU A 328 0.41 42.76 51.32
CA LEU A 328 -0.05 41.45 50.87
C LEU A 328 0.20 41.29 49.36
N LEU A 329 -0.14 42.28 48.54
CA LEU A 329 0.12 42.26 47.10
C LEU A 329 1.62 42.16 46.79
N ARG A 330 2.49 42.85 47.55
CA ARG A 330 3.95 42.69 47.41
C ARG A 330 4.45 41.29 47.76
N ARG A 331 3.82 40.62 48.73
CA ARG A 331 4.14 39.22 49.10
C ARG A 331 3.61 38.20 48.09
N THR A 332 2.42 38.43 47.54
CA THR A 332 1.73 37.49 46.64
C THR A 332 2.18 37.63 45.17
N LEU A 333 2.49 38.85 44.71
CA LEU A 333 3.05 39.11 43.36
C LEU A 333 4.57 38.99 43.30
N GLY A 334 5.23 38.81 44.45
CA GLY A 334 6.68 38.73 44.61
C GLY A 334 7.21 37.34 44.96
N SER A 335 6.51 36.25 44.63
CA SER A 335 7.01 34.88 44.81
C SER A 335 8.29 34.67 43.98
N THR A 336 9.42 34.91 44.63
CA THR A 336 10.76 34.86 44.03
C THR A 336 11.12 33.42 43.57
N GLY A 337 10.39 32.42 44.08
CA GLY A 337 10.49 31.02 43.67
C GLY A 337 9.97 30.76 42.25
N ASP A 338 8.82 31.32 41.86
CA ASP A 338 8.26 31.06 40.53
C ASP A 338 9.06 31.76 39.43
N ALA A 339 9.57 32.95 39.71
CA ALA A 339 10.45 33.67 38.79
C ALA A 339 11.81 32.98 38.60
N THR A 340 12.31 32.25 39.60
CA THR A 340 13.59 31.51 39.49
C THR A 340 13.39 30.16 38.79
N LEU A 341 12.27 29.48 39.03
CA LEU A 341 11.88 28.25 38.31
C LEU A 341 11.65 28.52 36.83
N LEU A 342 10.92 29.58 36.47
CA LEU A 342 10.70 29.97 35.08
C LEU A 342 12.00 30.35 34.36
N ARG A 343 12.94 30.99 35.04
CA ARG A 343 14.28 31.28 34.48
C ARG A 343 15.08 30.01 34.23
N LYS A 344 15.05 29.05 35.17
CA LYS A 344 15.73 27.76 35.03
C LYS A 344 15.14 26.93 33.90
N GLU A 345 13.81 26.91 33.78
CA GLU A 345 13.13 26.23 32.67
C GLU A 345 13.48 26.89 31.33
N LEU A 346 13.49 28.23 31.26
CA LEU A 346 13.88 28.98 30.07
C LEU A 346 15.36 28.75 29.66
N GLU A 347 16.27 28.57 30.62
CA GLU A 347 17.66 28.19 30.36
C GLU A 347 17.80 26.74 29.85
N GLU A 348 17.05 25.79 30.40
CA GLU A 348 17.07 24.40 29.91
C GLU A 348 16.46 24.30 28.51
N GLN A 349 15.37 25.04 28.23
CA GLN A 349 14.78 25.16 26.89
C GLN A 349 15.78 25.74 25.89
N ARG A 350 16.50 26.80 26.25
CA ARG A 350 17.58 27.37 25.41
C ARG A 350 18.70 26.36 25.16
N ARG A 351 19.06 25.55 26.16
CA ARG A 351 20.09 24.51 26.01
C ARG A 351 19.63 23.38 25.09
N GLN A 352 18.37 22.97 25.19
CA GLN A 352 17.77 21.99 24.27
C GLN A 352 17.69 22.54 22.85
N GLN A 353 17.30 23.80 22.67
CA GLN A 353 17.29 24.47 21.37
C GLN A 353 18.70 24.55 20.78
N GLY A 354 19.72 24.87 21.58
CA GLY A 354 21.13 24.88 21.15
C GLY A 354 21.63 23.51 20.69
N ARG A 355 21.28 22.43 21.41
CA ARG A 355 21.61 21.05 21.00
C ARG A 355 20.91 20.66 19.70
N LEU A 356 19.64 21.03 19.54
CA LEU A 356 18.87 20.71 18.35
C LEU A 356 19.40 21.47 17.13
N GLN A 357 19.77 22.74 17.31
CA GLN A 357 20.41 23.55 16.29
C GLN A 357 21.79 23.01 15.90
N GLN A 358 22.60 22.57 16.87
CA GLN A 358 23.89 21.93 16.59
C GLN A 358 23.69 20.62 15.81
N ASN A 359 22.74 19.77 16.20
CA ASN A 359 22.42 18.54 15.48
C ASN A 359 21.95 18.84 14.05
N PHE A 360 21.08 19.84 13.86
CA PHE A 360 20.66 20.28 12.54
C PHE A 360 21.84 20.75 11.69
N ASN A 361 22.75 21.54 12.25
CA ASN A 361 23.96 22.01 11.56
C ASN A 361 24.87 20.84 11.18
N ASP A 362 25.11 19.90 12.08
CA ASP A 362 25.95 18.71 11.82
C ASP A 362 25.35 17.84 10.70
N ILE A 363 24.02 17.64 10.70
CA ILE A 363 23.31 16.91 9.64
C ILE A 363 23.41 17.68 8.32
N PHE A 364 23.21 19.00 8.36
CA PHE A 364 23.26 19.85 7.16
C PHE A 364 24.66 19.89 6.54
N GLU A 365 25.71 19.97 7.36
CA GLU A 365 27.10 19.92 6.91
C GLU A 365 27.42 18.56 6.29
N LYS A 366 27.08 17.45 6.96
CA LYS A 366 27.24 16.09 6.40
C LYS A 366 26.50 15.92 5.08
N HIS A 367 25.26 16.42 4.99
CA HIS A 367 24.49 16.36 3.76
C HIS A 367 25.14 17.22 2.66
N THR A 368 25.64 18.41 3.00
CA THR A 368 26.27 19.30 2.01
C THR A 368 27.56 18.71 1.48
N ILE A 369 28.41 18.18 2.37
CA ILE A 369 29.64 17.47 2.00
C ILE A 369 29.32 16.26 1.11
N SER A 370 28.34 15.42 1.48
CA SER A 370 27.93 14.27 0.67
C SER A 370 27.41 14.69 -0.71
N ARG A 371 26.60 15.76 -0.78
CA ARG A 371 26.09 16.31 -2.04
C ARG A 371 27.22 16.85 -2.92
N ASP A 372 28.21 17.51 -2.34
CA ASP A 372 29.36 18.05 -3.08
C ASP A 372 30.33 16.95 -3.53
N GLN A 373 30.51 15.89 -2.73
CA GLN A 373 31.24 14.68 -3.13
C GLN A 373 30.55 13.99 -4.33
N ILE A 374 29.22 13.87 -4.31
CA ILE A 374 28.45 13.32 -5.44
C ILE A 374 28.57 14.22 -6.66
N ARG A 375 28.49 15.54 -6.51
CA ARG A 375 28.67 16.49 -7.61
C ARG A 375 30.06 16.39 -8.23
N ALA A 376 31.09 16.21 -7.41
CA ALA A 376 32.47 16.01 -7.87
C ALA A 376 32.63 14.67 -8.62
N ILE A 377 32.03 13.60 -8.12
CA ILE A 377 32.02 12.29 -8.78
C ILE A 377 31.27 12.37 -10.11
N MET A 378 30.07 12.97 -10.15
CA MET A 378 29.30 13.16 -11.37
C MET A 378 30.03 14.01 -12.43
N LYS A 379 30.82 14.99 -12.00
CA LYS A 379 31.64 15.80 -12.91
C LYS A 379 32.83 15.02 -13.49
N ASN A 380 33.34 14.01 -12.76
CA ASN A 380 34.47 13.18 -13.17
C ASN A 380 34.08 11.84 -13.81
N SER A 381 32.85 11.36 -13.67
CA SER A 381 32.39 10.07 -14.23
C SER A 381 31.48 10.27 -15.44
N THR A 382 32.06 10.50 -16.61
CA THR A 382 31.36 10.48 -17.90
C THR A 382 31.01 9.07 -18.41
N SER A 383 31.46 8.01 -17.71
CA SER A 383 30.99 6.64 -17.95
C SER A 383 30.04 6.21 -16.83
N LYS A 384 28.79 5.95 -17.22
CA LYS A 384 27.72 5.37 -16.40
C LYS A 384 27.94 3.88 -16.06
N GLU A 385 29.14 3.33 -16.27
CA GLU A 385 29.41 1.88 -16.21
C GLU A 385 30.07 1.41 -14.90
N SER A 386 30.42 2.33 -13.98
CA SER A 386 31.04 1.90 -12.73
C SER A 386 29.98 1.32 -11.78
N LYS A 387 30.07 0.02 -11.49
CA LYS A 387 29.24 -0.68 -10.49
C LYS A 387 29.16 0.07 -9.15
N ALA A 388 30.23 0.78 -8.77
CA ALA A 388 30.27 1.64 -7.59
C ALA A 388 29.30 2.84 -7.67
N PHE A 389 29.08 3.41 -8.86
CA PHE A 389 28.11 4.49 -9.07
C PHE A 389 26.66 3.98 -8.95
N ILE A 390 26.37 2.79 -9.49
CA ILE A 390 25.06 2.15 -9.39
C ILE A 390 24.75 1.79 -7.93
N GLU A 391 25.72 1.21 -7.23
CA GLU A 391 25.61 0.87 -5.80
C GLU A 391 25.40 2.13 -4.96
N LEU A 392 26.15 3.21 -5.21
CA LEU A 392 25.99 4.49 -4.51
C LEU A 392 24.64 5.14 -4.83
N GLN A 393 24.16 5.04 -6.06
CA GLN A 393 22.85 5.54 -6.47
C GLN A 393 21.73 4.75 -5.78
N SER A 394 21.87 3.42 -5.69
CA SER A 394 20.94 2.55 -4.96
C SER A 394 20.92 2.83 -3.47
N GLN A 395 22.09 3.08 -2.87
CA GLN A 395 22.20 3.47 -1.46
C GLN A 395 21.59 4.85 -1.21
N LEU A 396 21.77 5.81 -2.12
CA LEU A 396 21.16 7.13 -2.01
C LEU A 396 19.63 7.05 -2.10
N THR A 397 19.08 6.27 -3.04
CA THR A 397 17.63 6.08 -3.15
C THR A 397 17.09 5.39 -1.91
N HIS A 398 17.80 4.39 -1.37
CA HIS A 398 17.40 3.70 -0.15
C HIS A 398 17.43 4.63 1.07
N SER A 399 18.49 5.41 1.26
CA SER A 399 18.58 6.40 2.34
C SER A 399 17.53 7.51 2.20
N GLN A 400 17.15 7.88 0.97
CA GLN A 400 16.08 8.83 0.72
C GLN A 400 14.71 8.24 1.11
N GLU A 401 14.44 6.99 0.76
CA GLU A 401 13.23 6.26 1.18
C GLU A 401 13.14 6.11 2.71
N GLU A 402 14.26 5.76 3.36
CA GLU A 402 14.34 5.70 4.83
C GLU A 402 14.10 7.06 5.49
N LEU A 403 14.60 8.15 4.91
CA LEU A 403 14.39 9.50 5.39
C LEU A 403 12.92 9.94 5.22
N ASP A 404 12.28 9.59 4.11
CA ASP A 404 10.86 9.87 3.87
C ASP A 404 9.95 9.02 4.78
N GLU A 405 10.33 7.78 5.05
CA GLU A 405 9.67 6.90 6.03
C GLU A 405 9.82 7.44 7.46
N ALA A 406 11.02 7.89 7.85
CA ALA A 406 11.26 8.51 9.15
C ALA A 406 10.47 9.83 9.30
N ARG A 407 10.34 10.62 8.23
CA ARG A 407 9.49 11.81 8.21
C ARG A 407 8.01 11.47 8.40
N ARG A 408 7.50 10.43 7.72
CA ARG A 408 6.12 9.96 7.92
C ARG A 408 5.88 9.52 9.37
N ARG A 409 6.75 8.68 9.93
CA ARG A 409 6.65 8.24 11.33
C ARG A 409 6.73 9.41 12.32
N SER A 410 7.59 10.39 12.05
CA SER A 410 7.67 11.61 12.86
C SER A 410 6.37 12.42 12.82
N GLY A 411 5.73 12.52 11.66
CA GLY A 411 4.42 13.18 11.52
C GLY A 411 3.31 12.43 12.26
N GLU A 412 3.24 11.11 12.13
CA GLU A 412 2.28 10.27 12.85
C GLU A 412 2.44 10.36 14.37
N LEU A 413 3.67 10.36 14.87
CA LEU A 413 3.93 10.54 16.30
C LEU A 413 3.56 11.94 16.79
N GLN A 414 3.78 12.99 15.98
CA GLN A 414 3.34 14.35 16.33
C GLN A 414 1.82 14.45 16.46
N LEU A 415 1.07 13.83 15.53
CA LEU A 415 -0.39 13.80 15.62
C LEU A 415 -0.86 13.07 16.88
N LYS A 416 -0.27 11.90 17.18
CA LYS A 416 -0.57 11.16 18.41
C LYS A 416 -0.29 11.96 19.67
N VAL A 417 0.83 12.72 19.71
CA VAL A 417 1.14 13.59 20.86
C VAL A 417 0.07 14.65 21.04
N ILE A 418 -0.35 15.32 19.96
CA ILE A 418 -1.40 16.34 19.99
C ILE A 418 -2.73 15.75 20.48
N ASP A 419 -3.10 14.54 20.02
CA ASP A 419 -4.32 13.87 20.47
C ASP A 419 -4.25 13.50 21.95
N THR A 420 -3.13 12.91 22.40
CA THR A 420 -2.95 12.60 23.82
C THR A 420 -2.92 13.85 24.70
N ASP A 421 -2.41 14.98 24.20
CA ASP A 421 -2.44 16.26 24.92
C ASP A 421 -3.87 16.78 25.07
N ARG A 422 -4.75 16.61 24.08
CA ARG A 422 -6.17 16.97 24.17
C ARG A 422 -6.91 16.10 25.18
N GLU A 423 -6.69 14.78 25.13
CA GLU A 423 -7.26 13.84 26.10
C GLU A 423 -6.80 14.16 27.53
N LEU A 424 -5.50 14.49 27.70
CA LEU A 424 -4.95 14.92 28.98
C LEU A 424 -5.58 16.23 29.47
N MET A 425 -5.78 17.20 28.57
CA MET A 425 -6.42 18.48 28.90
C MET A 425 -7.88 18.30 29.31
N SER A 426 -8.62 17.44 28.62
CA SER A 426 -9.99 17.08 28.97
C SER A 426 -10.07 16.37 30.33
N ALA A 427 -9.22 15.37 30.57
CA ALA A 427 -9.18 14.67 31.87
C ALA A 427 -8.78 15.59 33.04
N LYS A 428 -7.86 16.54 32.80
CA LYS A 428 -7.51 17.57 33.79
C LYS A 428 -8.67 18.52 34.07
N ALA A 429 -9.43 18.90 33.04
CA ALA A 429 -10.61 19.75 33.18
C ALA A 429 -11.68 19.07 34.04
N GLU A 430 -11.99 17.81 33.76
CA GLU A 430 -12.96 17.02 34.53
C GLU A 430 -12.55 16.88 36.00
N LEU A 431 -11.25 16.68 36.26
CA LEU A 431 -10.71 16.61 37.62
C LEU A 431 -10.86 17.95 38.37
N LEU A 432 -10.51 19.07 37.73
CA LEU A 432 -10.61 20.40 38.34
C LEU A 432 -12.07 20.82 38.55
N ALA A 433 -12.94 20.55 37.57
CA ALA A 433 -14.37 20.76 37.66
C ALA A 433 -14.99 19.98 38.84
N ALA A 434 -14.57 18.73 39.04
CA ALA A 434 -14.99 17.93 40.19
C ALA A 434 -14.50 18.49 41.54
N GLN A 435 -13.38 19.22 41.57
CA GLN A 435 -12.86 19.87 42.78
C GLN A 435 -13.55 21.20 43.09
N LYS A 436 -13.86 22.03 42.09
CA LYS A 436 -14.41 23.38 42.28
C LYS A 436 -15.93 23.43 42.44
N GLY A 437 -16.66 22.56 41.74
CA GLY A 437 -18.13 22.46 41.83
C GLY A 437 -18.91 23.71 41.35
N GLY A 438 -20.19 23.53 41.04
CA GLY A 438 -21.09 24.63 40.70
C GLY A 438 -20.72 25.38 39.41
N ILE A 439 -20.71 26.71 39.46
CA ILE A 439 -20.44 27.60 38.31
C ILE A 439 -18.96 27.61 37.93
N GLU A 440 -18.05 27.55 38.91
CA GLU A 440 -16.60 27.52 38.64
C GLU A 440 -16.19 26.26 37.85
N ALA A 441 -16.84 25.12 38.12
CA ALA A 441 -16.66 23.89 37.36
C ALA A 441 -17.09 24.01 35.89
N LEU A 442 -18.19 24.73 35.62
CA LEU A 442 -18.68 24.98 34.27
C LEU A 442 -17.75 25.94 33.51
N ASP A 443 -17.23 26.96 34.19
CA ASP A 443 -16.30 27.92 33.57
C ASP A 443 -14.96 27.25 33.20
N GLU A 444 -14.47 26.33 34.03
CA GLU A 444 -13.27 25.53 33.72
C GLU A 444 -13.48 24.61 32.54
N LEU A 445 -14.58 23.85 32.52
CA LEU A 445 -14.89 22.94 31.40
C LEU A 445 -15.08 23.71 30.08
N ASN A 446 -15.80 24.84 30.12
CA ASN A 446 -15.96 25.71 28.95
C ASN A 446 -14.63 26.31 28.48
N SER A 447 -13.73 26.67 29.40
CA SER A 447 -12.41 27.19 29.07
C SER A 447 -11.56 26.12 28.36
N THR A 448 -11.55 24.89 28.88
CA THR A 448 -10.81 23.79 28.26
C THR A 448 -11.41 23.35 26.94
N ASP A 449 -12.73 23.32 26.81
CA ASP A 449 -13.41 23.03 25.53
C ASP A 449 -13.08 24.08 24.47
N LYS A 450 -12.99 25.35 24.85
CA LYS A 450 -12.56 26.42 23.95
C LYS A 450 -11.11 26.22 23.48
N LEU A 451 -10.21 25.81 24.37
CA LEU A 451 -8.81 25.52 24.02
C LEU A 451 -8.68 24.30 23.10
N ILE A 452 -9.42 23.22 23.38
CA ILE A 452 -9.46 22.02 22.53
C ILE A 452 -10.02 22.38 21.15
N SER A 453 -11.12 23.14 21.10
CA SER A 453 -11.73 23.61 19.86
C SER A 453 -10.78 24.46 19.01
N GLU A 454 -10.04 25.40 19.63
CA GLU A 454 -9.03 26.19 18.92
C GLU A 454 -7.88 25.31 18.42
N SER A 455 -7.44 24.33 19.21
CA SER A 455 -6.37 23.40 18.80
C SER A 455 -6.80 22.51 17.61
N LEU A 456 -8.05 22.05 17.57
CA LEU A 456 -8.61 21.27 16.48
C LEU A 456 -8.78 22.14 15.22
N LYS A 457 -9.17 23.40 15.39
CA LYS A 457 -9.28 24.37 14.30
C LYS A 457 -7.91 24.64 13.65
N VAL A 458 -6.85 24.84 14.45
CA VAL A 458 -5.49 25.02 13.94
C VAL A 458 -5.00 23.78 13.18
N GLU A 459 -5.30 22.58 13.68
CA GLU A 459 -4.96 21.34 12.96
C GLU A 459 -5.73 21.22 11.65
N LEU A 460 -7.02 21.54 11.66
CA LEU A 460 -7.87 21.51 10.48
C LEU A 460 -7.37 22.50 9.42
N ASP A 461 -6.98 23.72 9.83
CA ASP A 461 -6.37 24.71 8.94
C ASP A 461 -5.02 24.23 8.37
N ARG A 462 -4.17 23.62 9.20
CA ARG A 462 -2.90 23.01 8.75
C ARG A 462 -3.14 21.86 7.76
N LEU A 463 -4.15 21.02 8.00
CA LEU A 463 -4.50 19.91 7.12
C LEU A 463 -5.06 20.41 5.78
N ARG A 464 -5.85 21.49 5.80
CA ARG A 464 -6.31 22.19 4.60
C ARG A 464 -5.16 22.79 3.80
N GLU A 465 -4.19 23.41 4.47
CA GLU A 465 -2.99 23.96 3.82
C GLU A 465 -2.16 22.85 3.17
N ASN A 466 -1.92 21.74 3.88
CA ASN A 466 -1.25 20.56 3.33
C ASN A 466 -2.01 19.97 2.14
N TYR A 467 -3.33 19.87 2.22
CA TYR A 467 -4.16 19.39 1.12
C TYR A 467 -4.05 20.30 -0.11
N ASN A 468 -4.17 21.61 0.08
CA ASN A 468 -4.00 22.59 -0.99
C ASN A 468 -2.61 22.50 -1.62
N PHE A 469 -1.55 22.34 -0.80
CA PHE A 469 -0.19 22.14 -1.29
C PHE A 469 -0.10 20.89 -2.19
N VAL A 470 -0.62 19.74 -1.73
CA VAL A 470 -0.62 18.50 -2.52
C VAL A 470 -1.44 18.63 -3.81
N VAL A 471 -2.57 19.33 -3.78
CA VAL A 471 -3.39 19.60 -4.98
C VAL A 471 -2.62 20.45 -5.99
N VAL A 472 -1.99 21.54 -5.53
CA VAL A 472 -1.17 22.42 -6.36
C VAL A 472 0.02 21.65 -6.96
N GLU A 473 0.69 20.83 -6.16
CA GLU A 473 1.80 20.00 -6.63
C GLU A 473 1.34 18.97 -7.67
N ARG A 474 0.21 18.30 -7.44
CA ARG A 474 -0.41 17.39 -8.42
C ARG A 474 -0.74 18.11 -9.72
N ASP A 475 -1.30 19.31 -9.65
CA ASP A 475 -1.66 20.08 -10.86
C ASP A 475 -0.43 20.59 -11.60
N ALA A 476 0.62 20.97 -10.88
CA ALA A 476 1.92 21.25 -11.48
C ALA A 476 2.51 20.01 -12.17
N GLN A 477 2.48 18.84 -11.54
CA GLN A 477 2.94 17.58 -12.13
C GLN A 477 2.13 17.18 -13.37
N LYS A 478 0.80 17.38 -13.35
CA LYS A 478 -0.06 17.16 -14.53
C LYS A 478 0.31 18.10 -15.68
N SER A 479 0.48 19.39 -15.41
CA SER A 479 0.90 20.36 -16.43
C SER A 479 2.29 20.00 -17.00
N GLN A 480 3.25 19.63 -16.16
CA GLN A 480 4.57 19.17 -16.59
C GLN A 480 4.48 17.92 -17.49
N LEU A 481 3.61 16.96 -17.16
CA LEU A 481 3.40 15.78 -17.99
C LEU A 481 2.76 16.15 -19.33
N ILE A 482 1.77 17.03 -19.36
CA ILE A 482 1.14 17.52 -20.58
C ILE A 482 2.18 18.22 -21.46
N ASP A 483 2.99 19.11 -20.89
CA ASP A 483 4.06 19.81 -21.59
C ASP A 483 5.10 18.83 -22.16
N ALA A 484 5.48 17.79 -21.40
CA ALA A 484 6.39 16.75 -21.87
C ALA A 484 5.79 15.91 -23.01
N LEU A 485 4.49 15.60 -22.96
CA LEU A 485 3.80 14.89 -24.04
C LEU A 485 3.66 15.76 -25.29
N LEU A 486 3.33 17.05 -25.14
CA LEU A 486 3.29 18.01 -26.25
C LEU A 486 4.68 18.21 -26.87
N ALA A 487 5.73 18.30 -26.05
CA ALA A 487 7.11 18.37 -26.53
C ALA A 487 7.50 17.10 -27.31
N LYS A 488 7.11 15.93 -26.81
CA LYS A 488 7.31 14.65 -27.53
C LYS A 488 6.56 14.62 -28.86
N ASP A 489 5.34 15.13 -28.94
CA ASP A 489 4.56 15.18 -30.18
C ASP A 489 5.14 16.19 -31.18
N ARG A 490 5.65 17.35 -30.71
CA ARG A 490 6.40 18.30 -31.55
C ARG A 490 7.66 17.66 -32.13
N LEU A 491 8.45 16.97 -31.30
CA LEU A 491 9.64 16.25 -31.76
C LEU A 491 9.28 15.14 -32.77
N ARG A 492 8.15 14.42 -32.59
CA ARG A 492 7.67 13.46 -33.58
C ARG A 492 7.34 14.13 -34.91
N LYS A 493 6.66 15.27 -34.90
CA LYS A 493 6.34 16.03 -36.12
C LYS A 493 7.61 16.54 -36.81
N GLU A 494 8.55 17.12 -36.08
CA GLU A 494 9.83 17.57 -36.62
C GLU A 494 10.64 16.42 -37.25
N VAL A 495 10.58 15.22 -36.67
CA VAL A 495 11.20 14.01 -37.23
C VAL A 495 10.51 13.56 -38.53
N GLU A 496 9.17 13.59 -38.59
CA GLU A 496 8.43 13.22 -39.81
C GLU A 496 8.63 14.26 -40.92
N GLU A 497 8.56 15.56 -40.60
CA GLU A 497 8.86 16.65 -41.53
C GLU A 497 10.30 16.57 -42.06
N SER A 498 11.27 16.26 -41.19
CA SER A 498 12.67 16.04 -41.60
C SER A 498 12.81 14.84 -42.55
N LYS A 499 11.95 13.83 -42.42
CA LYS A 499 11.93 12.63 -43.27
C LYS A 499 11.23 12.89 -44.61
N GLU A 500 10.12 13.62 -44.62
CA GLU A 500 9.43 14.06 -45.85
C GLU A 500 10.31 15.00 -46.69
N LEU A 501 11.02 15.94 -46.06
CA LEU A 501 12.01 16.79 -46.73
C LEU A 501 13.17 15.98 -47.32
N GLN A 502 13.54 14.87 -46.69
CA GLN A 502 14.57 13.95 -47.20
C GLN A 502 14.06 13.11 -48.38
N GLU A 503 12.80 12.68 -48.38
CA GLU A 503 12.18 11.96 -49.51
C GLU A 503 11.94 12.88 -50.72
N ASN A 504 11.45 14.10 -50.53
CA ASN A 504 11.23 15.07 -51.62
C ASN A 504 12.53 15.56 -52.30
N ALA A 505 13.65 15.55 -51.57
CA ALA A 505 14.97 15.84 -52.14
C ALA A 505 15.50 14.72 -53.05
N THR A 506 14.93 13.49 -52.97
CA THR A 506 15.36 12.37 -53.81
C THR A 506 14.62 12.28 -55.15
N THR A 507 13.50 12.98 -55.33
CA THR A 507 12.65 12.92 -56.54
C THR A 507 12.82 14.10 -57.50
N SER A 508 13.59 15.13 -57.15
CA SER A 508 13.80 16.32 -57.99
C SER A 508 15.27 16.53 -58.36
N SER A 509 15.73 15.86 -59.43
CA SER A 509 17.06 16.09 -60.00
C SER A 509 16.98 16.72 -61.39
N THR A 510 17.23 18.04 -61.51
CA THR A 510 17.95 18.62 -62.65
C THR A 510 18.64 19.94 -62.24
N GLY A 511 19.91 20.09 -62.61
CA GLY A 511 20.45 21.41 -62.97
C GLY A 511 21.55 22.04 -62.09
N ALA A 512 22.78 21.54 -62.24
CA ALA A 512 24.07 22.26 -62.22
C ALA A 512 24.58 23.06 -60.99
N ASN A 513 23.73 23.53 -60.06
CA ASN A 513 24.19 23.98 -58.71
C ASN A 513 24.24 22.81 -57.70
N THR A 514 23.88 21.62 -58.16
CA THR A 514 23.71 20.39 -57.40
C THR A 514 25.01 19.67 -57.09
N SER A 515 26.18 20.01 -57.61
CA SER A 515 27.38 19.20 -57.37
C SER A 515 27.98 19.34 -55.97
N GLU A 516 28.03 20.56 -55.41
CA GLU A 516 28.53 20.75 -54.02
C GLU A 516 27.46 20.40 -52.99
N ALA A 517 26.20 20.72 -53.30
CA ALA A 517 25.07 20.27 -52.50
C ALA A 517 24.97 18.75 -52.51
N MET A 518 25.11 18.07 -53.66
CA MET A 518 25.16 16.61 -53.73
C MET A 518 26.34 16.06 -52.97
N LYS A 519 27.55 16.63 -53.05
CA LYS A 519 28.70 16.16 -52.25
C LYS A 519 28.42 16.25 -50.75
N LYS A 520 27.91 17.40 -50.26
CA LYS A 520 27.52 17.57 -48.86
C LYS A 520 26.35 16.68 -48.46
N PHE A 521 25.39 16.43 -49.36
CA PHE A 521 24.29 15.49 -49.16
C PHE A 521 24.77 14.05 -49.13
N THR A 522 25.69 13.64 -50.02
CA THR A 522 26.29 12.31 -50.02
C THR A 522 27.13 12.10 -48.78
N GLU A 523 27.92 13.08 -48.33
CA GLU A 523 28.64 13.02 -47.06
C GLU A 523 27.68 12.96 -45.86
N LYS A 524 26.56 13.69 -45.90
CA LYS A 524 25.55 13.66 -44.84
C LYS A 524 24.81 12.32 -44.83
N ILE A 525 24.52 11.73 -45.99
CA ILE A 525 23.96 10.39 -46.14
C ILE A 525 24.94 9.34 -45.64
N GLU A 526 26.24 9.47 -45.93
CA GLU A 526 27.29 8.56 -45.45
C GLU A 526 27.45 8.68 -43.92
N LYS A 527 27.40 9.90 -43.38
CA LYS A 527 27.38 10.17 -41.92
C LYS A 527 26.11 9.63 -41.24
N LEU A 528 24.98 9.67 -41.92
CA LEU A 528 23.73 9.09 -41.43
C LEU A 528 23.75 7.56 -41.50
N ARG A 529 24.33 6.97 -42.56
CA ARG A 529 24.52 5.52 -42.70
C ARG A 529 25.49 4.97 -41.65
N THR A 530 26.60 5.66 -41.40
CA THR A 530 27.55 5.33 -40.34
C THR A 530 26.89 5.45 -38.96
N ARG A 531 26.19 6.55 -38.66
CA ARG A 531 25.39 6.65 -37.42
C ARG A 531 24.31 5.59 -37.28
N LEU A 532 23.65 5.21 -38.37
CA LEU A 532 22.62 4.17 -38.35
C LEU A 532 23.22 2.79 -38.12
N LYS A 533 24.42 2.53 -38.66
CA LYS A 533 25.21 1.33 -38.39
C LYS A 533 25.70 1.30 -36.94
N GLU A 534 26.23 2.41 -36.43
CA GLU A 534 26.61 2.57 -35.01
C GLU A 534 25.41 2.37 -34.07
N ARG A 535 24.25 2.93 -34.40
CA ARG A 535 23.04 2.78 -33.59
C ARG A 535 22.47 1.36 -33.62
N LYS A 536 22.56 0.67 -34.78
CA LYS A 536 22.26 -0.76 -34.87
C LYS A 536 23.23 -1.60 -34.03
N GLN A 537 24.52 -1.28 -34.08
CA GLN A 537 25.53 -1.97 -33.29
C GLN A 537 25.34 -1.73 -31.78
N GLN A 538 24.96 -0.52 -31.37
CA GLN A 538 24.59 -0.21 -29.98
C GLN A 538 23.32 -0.95 -29.54
N LEU A 539 22.33 -1.08 -30.42
CA LEU A 539 21.12 -1.84 -30.13
C LEU A 539 21.44 -3.34 -29.96
N GLU A 540 22.24 -3.91 -30.86
CA GLU A 540 22.71 -5.30 -30.78
C GLU A 540 23.54 -5.55 -29.52
N GLN A 541 24.44 -4.63 -29.15
CA GLN A 541 25.17 -4.67 -27.89
C GLN A 541 24.23 -4.62 -26.69
N SER A 542 23.23 -3.72 -26.69
CA SER A 542 22.24 -3.64 -25.62
C SER A 542 21.37 -4.88 -25.51
N GLU A 543 21.00 -5.51 -26.64
CA GLU A 543 20.26 -6.78 -26.65
C GLU A 543 21.12 -7.95 -26.13
N ASN A 544 22.40 -7.99 -26.47
CA ASN A 544 23.36 -8.95 -25.93
C ASN A 544 23.60 -8.75 -24.42
N GLU A 545 23.67 -7.51 -23.96
CA GLU A 545 23.74 -7.19 -22.53
C GLU A 545 22.45 -7.57 -21.80
N ARG A 546 21.28 -7.27 -22.39
CA ARG A 546 19.98 -7.65 -21.83
C ARG A 546 19.84 -9.16 -21.71
N THR A 547 20.28 -9.91 -22.71
CA THR A 547 20.25 -11.39 -22.68
C THR A 547 21.26 -11.95 -21.67
N SER A 548 22.45 -11.37 -21.55
CA SER A 548 23.44 -11.70 -20.51
C SER A 548 22.92 -11.42 -19.09
N LEU A 549 22.30 -10.25 -18.88
CA LEU A 549 21.67 -9.87 -17.61
C LEU A 549 20.48 -10.78 -17.30
N GLN A 550 19.69 -11.14 -18.31
CA GLN A 550 18.59 -12.11 -18.15
C GLN A 550 19.13 -13.50 -17.80
N ALA A 551 20.28 -13.91 -18.33
CA ALA A 551 20.95 -15.15 -17.95
C ALA A 551 21.55 -15.09 -16.54
N GLN A 552 22.15 -13.97 -16.14
CA GLN A 552 22.63 -13.75 -14.76
C GLN A 552 21.48 -13.68 -13.75
N LEU A 553 20.37 -13.01 -14.09
CA LEU A 553 19.18 -12.99 -13.26
C LEU A 553 18.56 -14.38 -13.15
N LYS A 554 18.56 -15.16 -14.23
CA LYS A 554 18.12 -16.57 -14.19
C LYS A 554 19.07 -17.45 -13.38
N LEU A 555 20.37 -17.15 -13.34
CA LEU A 555 21.34 -17.82 -12.47
C LEU A 555 21.10 -17.45 -10.99
N ILE A 556 20.84 -16.17 -10.70
CA ILE A 556 20.55 -15.67 -9.35
C ILE A 556 19.17 -16.13 -8.85
N GLN A 557 18.16 -16.17 -9.73
CA GLN A 557 16.80 -16.68 -9.43
C GLN A 557 16.72 -18.21 -9.47
N GLY A 558 17.61 -18.87 -10.20
CA GLY A 558 17.62 -20.33 -10.44
C GLY A 558 18.26 -21.16 -9.34
N GLY A 559 18.76 -20.54 -8.26
CA GLY A 559 19.30 -21.23 -7.11
C GLY A 559 20.82 -21.27 -7.10
N GLU A 560 21.39 -20.36 -6.31
CA GLU A 560 22.61 -20.48 -5.49
C GLU A 560 23.05 -19.06 -5.09
N THR A 561 22.24 -18.39 -4.25
CA THR A 561 22.88 -17.54 -3.23
C THR A 561 23.64 -18.50 -2.32
N PRO A 562 24.93 -18.23 -1.99
CA PRO A 562 25.79 -19.23 -1.41
C PRO A 562 25.16 -19.72 -0.11
N ALA A 563 24.85 -21.02 -0.06
CA ALA A 563 24.14 -21.67 1.06
C ALA A 563 24.81 -21.40 2.43
N THR A 564 26.07 -20.95 2.43
CA THR A 564 26.80 -20.47 3.58
C THR A 564 26.29 -19.13 4.15
N GLN A 565 25.86 -18.17 3.32
CA GLN A 565 25.34 -16.89 3.82
C GLN A 565 23.92 -17.02 4.38
N THR A 566 23.05 -17.79 3.73
CA THR A 566 21.69 -18.05 4.25
C THR A 566 21.73 -18.88 5.53
N SER A 567 22.60 -19.89 5.59
CA SER A 567 22.81 -20.67 6.83
C SER A 567 23.41 -19.83 7.96
N ALA A 568 24.37 -18.93 7.66
CA ALA A 568 24.95 -18.02 8.65
C ALA A 568 23.93 -17.00 9.17
N MET A 569 23.11 -16.42 8.28
CA MET A 569 22.01 -15.53 8.65
C MET A 569 20.96 -16.25 9.51
N ASP A 570 20.58 -17.48 9.17
CA ASP A 570 19.65 -18.29 9.95
C ASP A 570 20.19 -18.63 11.36
N GLN A 571 21.50 -18.83 11.50
CA GLN A 571 22.13 -19.03 12.81
C GLN A 571 22.11 -17.75 13.65
N ILE A 572 22.39 -16.59 13.03
CA ILE A 572 22.32 -15.29 13.70
C ILE A 572 20.90 -15.00 14.17
N ILE A 573 19.89 -15.24 13.33
CA ILE A 573 18.47 -15.05 13.68
C ILE A 573 18.08 -15.94 14.87
N LYS A 574 18.49 -17.21 14.87
CA LYS A 574 18.23 -18.13 16.00
C LYS A 574 18.92 -17.68 17.29
N ASN A 575 20.12 -17.11 17.22
CA ASN A 575 20.81 -16.57 18.39
C ASN A 575 20.11 -15.33 18.93
N LEU A 576 19.72 -14.39 18.07
CA LEU A 576 18.96 -13.19 18.45
C LEU A 576 17.60 -13.53 19.09
N GLN A 577 16.90 -14.55 18.59
CA GLN A 577 15.66 -15.04 19.18
C GLN A 577 15.87 -15.62 20.59
N ARG A 578 16.99 -16.32 20.83
CA ARG A 578 17.35 -16.82 22.16
C ARG A 578 17.71 -15.69 23.14
N GLU A 579 18.43 -14.69 22.67
CA GLU A 579 18.78 -13.53 23.49
C GLU A 579 17.53 -12.74 23.89
N ASN A 580 16.61 -12.51 22.95
CA ASN A 580 15.33 -11.84 23.24
C ASN A 580 14.48 -12.60 24.26
N THR A 581 14.42 -13.94 24.17
CA THR A 581 13.69 -14.75 25.16
C THR A 581 14.36 -14.76 26.53
N LEU A 582 15.70 -14.72 26.59
CA LEU A 582 16.45 -14.57 27.85
C LEU A 582 16.24 -13.18 28.48
N ILE A 583 16.22 -12.12 27.68
CA ILE A 583 15.98 -10.75 28.14
C ILE A 583 14.55 -10.61 28.65
N ALA A 584 13.56 -11.12 27.91
CA ALA A 584 12.16 -11.09 28.32
C ALA A 584 11.92 -11.83 29.64
N THR A 585 12.56 -12.99 29.82
CA THR A 585 12.47 -13.75 31.09
C THR A 585 13.23 -13.08 32.24
N ALA A 586 14.34 -12.38 31.96
CA ALA A 586 15.05 -11.57 32.96
C ALA A 586 14.20 -10.38 33.41
N TRP A 587 13.58 -9.69 32.46
CA TRP A 587 12.66 -8.59 32.72
C TRP A 587 11.47 -9.03 33.56
N TYR A 588 10.82 -10.15 33.18
CA TYR A 588 9.71 -10.69 33.96
C TYR A 588 10.11 -11.06 35.40
N ASP A 589 11.29 -11.67 35.60
CA ASP A 589 11.79 -12.01 36.95
C ASP A 589 12.11 -10.75 37.77
N LEU A 590 12.70 -9.72 37.15
CA LEU A 590 12.99 -8.44 37.78
C LEU A 590 11.69 -7.70 38.19
N THR A 591 10.72 -7.61 37.29
CA THR A 591 9.41 -7.01 37.56
C THR A 591 8.67 -7.77 38.64
N SER A 592 8.70 -9.12 38.61
CA SER A 592 8.07 -9.95 39.63
C SER A 592 8.71 -9.73 41.01
N ARG A 593 10.04 -9.60 41.09
CA ARG A 593 10.75 -9.25 42.33
C ARG A 593 10.46 -7.84 42.83
N LEU A 594 10.35 -6.86 41.91
CA LEU A 594 9.99 -5.49 42.26
C LEU A 594 8.56 -5.42 42.82
N GLN A 595 7.62 -6.16 42.22
CA GLN A 595 6.25 -6.27 42.71
C GLN A 595 6.17 -7.04 44.04
N SER A 596 6.94 -8.13 44.20
CA SER A 596 6.92 -8.92 45.43
C SER A 596 7.64 -8.25 46.60
N ASN A 597 8.54 -7.28 46.37
CA ASN A 597 9.18 -6.51 47.44
C ASN A 597 8.21 -5.53 48.13
N HIS A 598 7.06 -5.22 47.53
CA HIS A 598 6.04 -4.35 48.13
C HIS A 598 4.98 -5.10 48.95
N VAL A 599 5.11 -6.44 49.08
CA VAL A 599 4.19 -7.28 49.86
C VAL A 599 4.99 -8.13 50.85
N VAL A 600 4.74 -7.92 52.14
CA VAL A 600 5.32 -8.69 53.24
C VAL A 600 5.11 -10.20 53.00
N ILE A 601 6.20 -10.95 52.82
CA ILE A 601 6.18 -12.39 52.57
C ILE A 601 5.79 -13.14 53.86
N GLN A 602 4.58 -13.69 53.88
CA GLN A 602 4.28 -14.89 54.67
C GLN A 602 4.86 -16.12 53.96
N ARG A 603 5.64 -16.88 54.73
CA ARG A 603 6.45 -18.02 54.35
C ARG A 603 5.66 -19.07 53.56
N ARG A 604 6.08 -19.37 52.32
CA ARG A 604 5.92 -20.70 51.71
C ARG A 604 7.23 -21.15 51.09
N HIS A 605 7.52 -22.43 51.31
CA HIS A 605 8.85 -23.03 51.31
C HIS A 605 9.16 -23.71 49.97
N ASP A 606 9.03 -22.99 48.85
CA ASP A 606 9.50 -23.48 47.55
C ASP A 606 10.78 -22.76 47.15
N ALA A 607 11.84 -23.54 46.96
CA ALA A 607 13.15 -23.04 46.55
C ALA A 607 13.04 -22.13 45.31
N PRO A 608 13.64 -20.93 45.30
CA PRO A 608 13.48 -20.03 44.17
C PRO A 608 14.12 -20.65 42.93
N ARG A 609 13.31 -20.85 41.87
CA ARG A 609 13.80 -21.11 40.51
C ARG A 609 14.54 -19.87 40.01
N SER A 610 15.76 -19.68 40.50
CA SER A 610 16.64 -18.57 40.17
C SER A 610 16.72 -18.42 38.65
N TRP A 611 16.67 -17.17 38.16
CA TRP A 611 16.84 -16.83 36.75
C TRP A 611 18.09 -17.51 36.16
N LEU A 612 19.16 -17.63 36.94
CA LEU A 612 20.38 -18.37 36.59
C LEU A 612 20.13 -19.85 36.24
N ASN A 613 19.16 -20.48 36.88
CA ASN A 613 18.77 -21.87 36.58
C ASN A 613 17.92 -21.97 35.30
N LYS A 614 17.04 -20.99 35.05
CA LYS A 614 16.28 -20.89 33.80
C LYS A 614 17.20 -20.58 32.61
N GLN A 615 18.15 -19.66 32.79
CA GLN A 615 19.20 -19.35 31.82
C GLN A 615 20.03 -20.60 31.50
N ARG A 616 20.49 -21.34 32.52
CA ARG A 616 21.20 -22.61 32.32
C ARG A 616 20.35 -23.64 31.58
N GLN A 617 19.05 -23.71 31.82
CA GLN A 617 18.16 -24.66 31.14
C GLN A 617 17.90 -24.26 29.67
N MET A 618 17.80 -22.96 29.36
CA MET A 618 17.63 -22.46 27.99
C MET A 618 18.92 -22.53 27.16
N VAL A 619 20.08 -22.32 27.79
CA VAL A 619 21.39 -22.37 27.13
C VAL A 619 21.90 -23.82 27.03
N ASN A 620 21.74 -24.65 28.07
CA ASN A 620 22.30 -26.02 28.12
C ASN A 620 21.26 -27.13 27.87
N GLY A 621 19.96 -26.83 27.82
CA GLY A 621 18.91 -27.83 27.58
C GLY A 621 19.02 -28.53 26.22
N GLN A 622 19.72 -27.91 25.25
CA GLN A 622 20.02 -28.54 23.96
C GLN A 622 21.23 -29.48 23.99
N LEU A 623 22.20 -29.31 24.91
CA LEU A 623 23.31 -30.27 25.04
C LEU A 623 22.81 -31.61 25.57
N ARG A 624 21.93 -31.61 26.59
CA ARG A 624 21.39 -32.87 27.16
C ARG A 624 20.49 -33.68 26.22
N ARG A 625 19.93 -33.09 25.16
CA ARG A 625 19.21 -33.85 24.12
C ARG A 625 20.16 -34.54 23.13
N ARG A 626 21.41 -34.10 22.98
CA ARG A 626 22.40 -34.79 22.14
C ARG A 626 23.01 -36.00 22.85
N ASP A 627 23.18 -35.94 24.18
CA ASP A 627 23.77 -37.05 24.94
C ASP A 627 22.80 -38.22 25.19
N LEU A 628 21.50 -37.99 25.13
CA LEU A 628 20.46 -39.04 25.22
C LEU A 628 20.27 -39.86 23.93
N LEU A 629 20.92 -39.44 22.83
CA LEU A 629 20.88 -40.13 21.54
C LEU A 629 22.07 -41.07 21.30
N TYR A 630 22.96 -41.22 22.28
CA TYR A 630 24.14 -42.10 22.23
C TYR A 630 24.08 -43.28 23.20
N LEU A 631 22.89 -43.60 23.74
CA LEU A 631 22.70 -44.67 24.71
C LEU A 631 21.58 -45.66 24.35
N TYR A 632 21.26 -45.78 23.06
CA TYR A 632 20.49 -46.90 22.50
C TYR A 632 21.08 -47.34 21.16
#